data_AF-A0A7K2QJA8-F1
#
_entry.id   AF-A0A7K2QJA8-F1
#
_cell.length_a   1.000
_cell.length_b   1.000
_cell.length_c   1.000
_cell.angle_alpha   90.00
_cell.angle_beta   90.00
_cell.angle_gamma   90.00
#
_symmetry.space_group_name_H-M   'P 1'
#
loop_
_entity.id
_entity.type
_entity.pdbx_description
1 polymer ?
#
loop_
_entity_poly.entity_id
_entity_poly.type
_entity_poly.pdbx_seq_one_letter_code
_entity_poly.pdbx_strand_id
1 'polypeptide(L)'
;MRPPAAPSETLVRDEVLSAARDLALEIRRRWRLEEERRRVHDPFPLPVRWRRTDPALSDHEANVERLPPGAAAPAPADLGGDLPTVAEFYRRRHSGRLVVLGRAGSGKSVLAIRFVQDFLETRTAPDRVPVIFSIGSWDPTARTLRAWMTERLVRDHPHLADRVAGTSMAGALIEADLVLPVLDGFDEIAEGLRGRALERLNEFSSPLVLTSRREEFAEAVDAAGTPLVWATVIELADLTVDDLAAYLPRTARRSGGPDGHGRGLWDAVTERLR
;
A
#
# COMPACT_ATOMS: atom_id res chain seq x y z
N MET A 1 25.48 -27.09 -36.09
CA MET A 1 24.83 -25.95 -35.40
C MET A 1 25.23 -25.99 -33.94
N ARG A 2 25.99 -25.01 -33.45
CA ARG A 2 26.25 -24.85 -32.02
C ARG A 2 24.96 -24.33 -31.38
N PRO A 3 24.46 -24.88 -30.27
CA PRO A 3 23.32 -24.29 -29.57
C PRO A 3 23.66 -22.85 -29.15
N PRO A 4 22.68 -21.92 -29.14
CA PRO A 4 22.92 -20.57 -28.66
C PRO A 4 23.48 -20.63 -27.24
N ALA A 5 24.57 -19.88 -27.00
CA ALA A 5 25.14 -19.78 -25.66
C ALA A 5 24.09 -19.21 -24.71
N ALA A 6 23.87 -19.86 -23.57
CA ALA A 6 23.00 -19.32 -22.53
C ALA A 6 23.53 -17.93 -22.12
N PRO A 7 22.66 -16.92 -21.95
CA PRO A 7 23.09 -15.61 -21.51
C PRO A 7 23.77 -15.73 -20.14
N SER A 8 24.88 -15.01 -19.95
CA SER A 8 25.62 -14.99 -18.68
C SER A 8 24.71 -14.47 -17.56
N GLU A 9 24.78 -15.07 -16.36
CA GLU A 9 23.95 -14.69 -15.20
C GLU A 9 24.02 -13.19 -14.85
N THR A 10 25.19 -12.56 -15.05
CA THR A 10 25.38 -11.12 -14.85
C THR A 10 24.55 -10.28 -15.82
N LEU A 11 24.48 -10.66 -17.10
CA LEU A 11 23.70 -9.94 -18.11
C LEU A 11 22.20 -10.02 -17.79
N VAL A 12 21.72 -11.21 -17.41
CA VAL A 12 20.33 -11.41 -16.99
C VAL A 12 20.00 -10.54 -15.78
N ARG A 13 20.89 -10.48 -14.78
CA ARG A 13 20.71 -9.62 -13.61
C ARG A 13 20.64 -8.13 -14.00
N ASP A 14 21.52 -7.69 -14.89
CA ASP A 14 21.55 -6.29 -15.32
C ASP A 14 20.29 -5.91 -16.11
N GLU A 15 19.79 -6.81 -16.97
CA GLU A 15 18.51 -6.64 -17.68
C GLU A 15 17.34 -6.51 -16.71
N VAL A 16 17.25 -7.40 -15.72
CA VAL A 16 16.19 -7.38 -14.70
C VAL A 16 16.27 -6.11 -13.84
N LEU A 17 17.47 -5.66 -13.47
CA LEU A 17 17.66 -4.40 -12.74
C LEU A 17 17.32 -3.18 -13.60
N SER A 18 17.58 -3.22 -14.91
CA SER A 18 17.17 -2.16 -15.85
C SER A 18 15.64 -2.09 -15.93
N ALA A 19 14.99 -3.23 -16.14
CA ALA A 19 13.53 -3.33 -16.18
C ALA A 19 12.88 -2.82 -14.88
N ALA A 20 13.48 -3.09 -13.72
CA ALA A 20 12.99 -2.54 -12.45
C ALA A 20 13.10 -1.00 -12.38
N ARG A 21 14.16 -0.41 -12.96
CA ARG A 21 14.27 1.06 -13.04
C ARG A 21 13.22 1.64 -13.98
N ASP A 22 12.99 1.01 -15.13
CA ASP A 22 12.01 1.45 -16.11
C ASP A 22 10.59 1.36 -15.57
N LEU A 23 10.26 0.25 -14.90
CA LEU A 23 8.98 0.07 -14.20
C LEU A 23 8.77 1.14 -13.12
N ALA A 24 9.79 1.46 -12.34
CA ALA A 24 9.70 2.51 -11.32
C ALA A 24 9.40 3.89 -11.92
N LEU A 25 10.03 4.23 -13.05
CA LEU A 25 9.76 5.47 -13.77
C LEU A 25 8.33 5.49 -14.34
N GLU A 26 7.87 4.38 -14.88
CA GLU A 26 6.51 4.25 -15.41
C GLU A 26 5.45 4.42 -14.30
N ILE A 27 5.59 3.72 -13.19
CA ILE A 27 4.67 3.79 -12.06
C ILE A 27 4.63 5.20 -11.49
N ARG A 28 5.78 5.86 -11.34
CA ARG A 28 5.84 7.25 -10.89
C ARG A 28 5.05 8.18 -11.82
N ARG A 29 5.18 8.02 -13.14
CA ARG A 29 4.44 8.82 -14.12
C ARG A 29 2.94 8.55 -14.04
N ARG A 30 2.54 7.27 -13.96
CA ARG A 30 1.13 6.85 -13.91
C ARG A 30 0.40 7.45 -12.71
N TRP A 31 0.97 7.33 -11.51
CA TRP A 31 0.29 7.78 -10.30
C TRP A 31 0.24 9.29 -10.15
N ARG A 32 1.24 10.03 -10.65
CA ARG A 32 1.18 11.50 -10.70
C ARG A 32 -0.01 12.00 -11.53
N LEU A 33 -0.19 11.44 -12.73
CA LEU A 33 -1.34 11.76 -13.59
C LEU A 33 -2.67 11.38 -12.92
N GLU A 34 -2.69 10.28 -12.19
CA GLU A 34 -3.91 9.82 -11.51
C GLU A 34 -4.27 10.69 -10.30
N GLU A 35 -3.30 11.17 -9.53
CA GLU A 35 -3.54 12.14 -8.45
C GLU A 35 -4.08 13.48 -8.97
N GLU A 36 -3.52 13.99 -10.06
CA GLU A 36 -4.01 15.20 -10.75
C GLU A 36 -5.48 15.01 -11.18
N ARG A 37 -5.80 13.86 -11.78
CA ARG A 37 -7.16 13.54 -12.22
C ARG A 37 -8.13 13.37 -11.05
N ARG A 38 -7.69 12.75 -9.96
CA ARG A 38 -8.50 12.53 -8.75
C ARG A 38 -8.61 13.78 -7.87
N ARG A 39 -7.91 14.87 -8.22
CA ARG A 39 -7.91 16.14 -7.47
C ARG A 39 -7.55 15.96 -5.99
N VAL A 40 -6.67 15.01 -5.70
CA VAL A 40 -6.26 14.64 -4.32
C VAL A 40 -5.59 15.81 -3.59
N HIS A 41 -5.11 16.80 -4.33
CA HIS A 41 -4.46 18.02 -3.83
C HIS A 41 -5.28 19.30 -4.02
N ASP A 42 -6.53 19.22 -4.50
CA ASP A 42 -7.35 20.41 -4.76
C ASP A 42 -8.48 20.51 -3.73
N PRO A 43 -8.53 21.57 -2.89
CA PRO A 43 -7.67 22.77 -2.89
C PRO A 43 -6.32 22.61 -2.17
N PHE A 44 -6.17 21.58 -1.33
CA PHE A 44 -4.91 21.14 -0.70
C PHE A 44 -5.09 19.69 -0.23
N PRO A 45 -4.05 18.88 0.01
CA PRO A 45 -4.25 17.51 0.47
C PRO A 45 -4.90 17.47 1.86
N LEU A 46 -5.97 16.67 2.01
CA LEU A 46 -6.50 16.34 3.34
C LEU A 46 -5.45 15.55 4.15
N PRO A 47 -5.31 15.86 5.45
CA PRO A 47 -4.34 15.20 6.31
C PRO A 47 -4.73 13.73 6.48
N VAL A 48 -3.76 12.84 6.29
CA VAL A 48 -3.93 11.41 6.55
C VAL A 48 -3.36 11.14 7.93
N ARG A 49 -4.23 10.97 8.92
CA ARG A 49 -3.84 10.57 10.27
C ARG A 49 -4.06 9.08 10.44
N TRP A 50 -3.22 8.48 11.26
CA TRP A 50 -3.31 7.06 11.58
C TRP A 50 -2.82 6.82 13.00
N ARG A 51 -3.27 5.72 13.58
CA ARG A 51 -2.92 5.27 14.93
C ARG A 51 -2.54 3.80 14.89
N ARG A 52 -1.87 3.29 15.93
CA ARG A 52 -1.76 1.84 16.11
C ARG A 52 -3.17 1.26 16.31
N THR A 53 -3.41 0.07 15.75
CA THR A 53 -4.65 -0.65 15.98
C THR A 53 -4.56 -1.51 17.26
N ASP A 54 -5.60 -2.30 17.50
CA ASP A 54 -5.64 -3.31 18.56
C ASP A 54 -4.45 -4.30 18.44
N PRO A 55 -3.66 -4.53 19.50
CA PRO A 55 -2.58 -5.50 19.50
C PRO A 55 -2.99 -6.90 19.04
N ALA A 56 -4.27 -7.30 19.23
CA ALA A 56 -4.77 -8.60 18.77
C ALA A 56 -4.74 -8.79 17.24
N LEU A 57 -4.74 -7.69 16.48
CA LEU A 57 -4.69 -7.71 15.02
C LEU A 57 -3.25 -7.64 14.46
N SER A 58 -2.26 -7.44 15.32
CA SER A 58 -0.85 -7.30 14.95
C SER A 58 -0.02 -8.47 15.48
N ASP A 59 1.08 -8.77 14.80
CA ASP A 59 2.10 -9.65 15.37
C ASP A 59 2.85 -8.92 16.50
N HIS A 60 3.57 -9.67 17.32
CA HIS A 60 4.41 -9.15 18.39
C HIS A 60 5.49 -8.19 17.84
N GLU A 61 5.74 -7.08 18.54
CA GLU A 61 6.75 -6.08 18.09
C GLU A 61 8.14 -6.71 17.89
N ALA A 62 8.51 -7.71 18.70
CA ALA A 62 9.77 -8.44 18.52
C ALA A 62 9.87 -9.14 17.15
N ASN A 63 8.76 -9.69 16.66
CA ASN A 63 8.66 -10.35 15.36
C ASN A 63 8.68 -9.32 14.22
N VAL A 64 7.97 -8.20 14.39
CA VAL A 64 7.96 -7.06 13.47
C VAL A 64 9.37 -6.46 13.30
N GLU A 65 10.10 -6.28 14.40
CA GLU A 65 11.46 -5.73 14.39
C GLU A 65 12.53 -6.80 14.09
N ARG A 66 12.12 -8.04 13.79
CA ARG A 66 13.00 -9.16 13.43
C ARG A 66 14.09 -9.41 14.47
N LEU A 67 13.76 -9.24 15.74
CA LEU A 67 14.69 -9.37 16.85
C LEU A 67 15.02 -10.84 17.14
N PRO A 68 16.25 -11.15 17.57
CA PRO A 68 16.59 -12.49 18.03
C PRO A 68 15.86 -12.82 19.34
N PRO A 69 15.65 -14.12 19.65
CA PRO A 69 15.05 -14.54 20.92
C PRO A 69 15.78 -13.95 22.13
N GLY A 70 15.01 -13.38 23.08
CA GLY A 70 15.55 -12.79 24.32
C GLY A 70 15.99 -11.33 24.20
N ALA A 71 15.98 -10.73 23.01
CA ALA A 71 16.16 -9.29 22.88
C ALA A 71 14.92 -8.53 23.37
N ALA A 72 15.13 -7.44 24.10
CA ALA A 72 14.05 -6.55 24.50
C ALA A 72 13.50 -5.84 23.27
N ALA A 73 12.21 -6.00 22.99
CA ALA A 73 11.55 -5.20 21.99
C ALA A 73 11.60 -3.73 22.41
N PRO A 74 11.92 -2.80 21.49
CA PRO A 74 11.77 -1.39 21.79
C PRO A 74 10.33 -1.12 22.21
N ALA A 75 10.15 -0.19 23.15
CA ALA A 75 8.81 0.28 23.46
C ALA A 75 8.14 0.70 22.15
N PRO A 76 6.87 0.31 21.92
CA PRO A 76 6.19 0.65 20.69
C PRO A 76 6.31 2.15 20.47
N ALA A 77 7.01 2.56 19.39
CA ALA A 77 7.30 3.96 19.15
C ALA A 77 6.01 4.77 19.27
N ASP A 78 6.00 5.72 20.20
CA ASP A 78 4.84 6.57 20.45
C ASP A 78 4.60 7.38 19.18
N LEU A 79 3.42 7.23 18.59
CA LEU A 79 3.04 7.91 17.36
C LEU A 79 2.52 9.32 17.64
N GLY A 80 2.88 9.90 18.79
CA GLY A 80 2.50 11.26 19.17
C GLY A 80 3.32 12.30 18.41
N GLY A 81 2.66 13.09 17.55
CA GLY A 81 3.27 14.24 16.86
C GLY A 81 2.78 14.44 15.43
N ASP A 82 3.61 15.10 14.61
CA ASP A 82 3.49 15.16 13.15
C ASP A 82 3.83 13.76 12.62
N LEU A 83 2.80 12.97 12.32
CA LEU A 83 2.96 11.58 11.93
C LEU A 83 3.82 11.52 10.67
N PRO A 84 4.90 10.71 10.64
CA PRO A 84 5.65 10.50 9.41
C PRO A 84 4.70 9.97 8.34
N THR A 85 5.03 10.21 7.07
CA THR A 85 4.27 9.61 5.98
C THR A 85 4.25 8.09 6.16
N VAL A 86 3.21 7.42 5.66
CA VAL A 86 3.11 5.96 5.81
C VAL A 86 4.30 5.25 5.14
N ALA A 87 4.86 5.83 4.07
CA ALA A 87 6.07 5.33 3.43
C ALA A 87 7.31 5.46 4.33
N GLU A 88 7.52 6.60 4.98
CA GLU A 88 8.60 6.77 5.95
C GLU A 88 8.46 5.82 7.14
N PHE A 89 7.24 5.68 7.67
CA PHE A 89 6.95 4.72 8.73
C PHE A 89 7.28 3.30 8.31
N TYR A 90 6.82 2.88 7.12
CA TYR A 90 7.10 1.58 6.55
C TYR A 90 8.60 1.30 6.41
N ARG A 91 9.37 2.27 5.88
CA ARG A 91 10.82 2.12 5.68
C ARG A 91 11.60 1.92 6.98
N ARG A 92 11.06 2.37 8.13
CA ARG A 92 11.67 2.16 9.45
C ARG A 92 11.44 0.75 10.01
N ARG A 93 10.56 -0.06 9.41
CA ARG A 93 10.23 -1.41 9.91
C ARG A 93 11.07 -2.49 9.26
N HIS A 94 11.77 -3.26 10.08
CA HIS A 94 12.68 -4.30 9.61
C HIS A 94 11.98 -5.47 8.90
N SER A 95 10.73 -5.80 9.27
CA SER A 95 9.97 -6.84 8.56
C SER A 95 9.54 -6.46 7.16
N GLY A 96 9.41 -5.15 6.87
CA GLY A 96 8.85 -4.66 5.61
C GLY A 96 7.40 -5.09 5.37
N ARG A 97 6.63 -5.41 6.41
CA ARG A 97 5.22 -5.80 6.29
C ARG A 97 4.33 -4.85 7.06
N LEU A 98 3.36 -4.28 6.35
CA LEU A 98 2.44 -3.29 6.90
C LEU A 98 1.01 -3.61 6.49
N VAL A 99 0.09 -3.55 7.45
CA VAL A 99 -1.35 -3.54 7.20
C VAL A 99 -1.90 -2.16 7.56
N VAL A 100 -2.69 -1.59 6.65
CA VAL A 100 -3.39 -0.32 6.82
C VAL A 100 -4.88 -0.59 6.86
N LEU A 101 -5.46 -0.48 8.06
CA LEU A 101 -6.88 -0.64 8.31
C LEU A 101 -7.60 0.70 8.22
N GLY A 102 -8.89 0.66 7.88
CA GLY A 102 -9.73 1.84 7.92
C GLY A 102 -11.13 1.55 7.41
N ARG A 103 -12.11 2.33 7.85
CA ARG A 103 -13.52 2.13 7.44
C ARG A 103 -13.74 2.28 5.94
N ALA A 104 -14.91 1.90 5.47
CA ALA A 104 -15.36 2.23 4.12
C ALA A 104 -15.25 3.74 3.86
N GLY A 105 -14.66 4.14 2.74
CA GLY A 105 -14.50 5.55 2.39
C GLY A 105 -13.41 6.32 3.16
N SER A 106 -12.63 5.69 4.05
CA SER A 106 -11.57 6.38 4.82
C SER A 106 -10.34 6.80 3.98
N GLY A 107 -10.37 6.61 2.66
CA GLY A 107 -9.27 6.98 1.77
C GLY A 107 -8.12 5.97 1.66
N LYS A 108 -8.33 4.69 2.01
CA LYS A 108 -7.28 3.64 1.90
C LYS A 108 -6.62 3.57 0.52
N SER A 109 -7.40 3.58 -0.57
CA SER A 109 -6.84 3.59 -1.93
C SER A 109 -6.08 4.87 -2.24
N VAL A 110 -6.49 6.02 -1.69
CA VAL A 110 -5.74 7.28 -1.83
C VAL A 110 -4.41 7.18 -1.08
N LEU A 111 -4.40 6.57 0.11
CA LEU A 111 -3.18 6.30 0.86
C LEU A 111 -2.27 5.32 0.12
N ALA A 112 -2.79 4.27 -0.51
CA ALA A 112 -1.99 3.33 -1.30
C ALA A 112 -1.25 4.07 -2.44
N ILE A 113 -1.94 5.00 -3.11
CA ILE A 113 -1.34 5.85 -4.15
C ILE A 113 -0.25 6.75 -3.56
N ARG A 114 -0.56 7.49 -2.49
CA ARG A 114 0.43 8.36 -1.81
C ARG A 114 1.64 7.58 -1.32
N PHE A 115 1.41 6.40 -0.73
CA PHE A 115 2.47 5.50 -0.30
C PHE A 115 3.42 5.16 -1.45
N VAL A 116 2.89 4.78 -2.63
CA VAL A 116 3.70 4.48 -3.81
C VAL A 116 4.54 5.68 -4.23
N GLN A 117 3.96 6.88 -4.21
CA GLN A 117 4.68 8.09 -4.58
C GLN A 117 5.79 8.44 -3.59
N ASP A 118 5.46 8.57 -2.31
CA ASP A 118 6.41 8.89 -1.23
C ASP A 118 7.54 7.85 -1.17
N PHE A 119 7.20 6.57 -1.36
CA PHE A 119 8.17 5.48 -1.41
C PHE A 119 9.08 5.62 -2.64
N LEU A 120 8.54 5.95 -3.81
CA LEU A 120 9.33 6.16 -5.02
C LEU A 120 10.20 7.42 -4.94
N GLU A 121 9.77 8.48 -4.26
CA GLU A 121 10.54 9.72 -4.09
C GLU A 121 11.82 9.50 -3.29
N THR A 122 11.73 8.66 -2.25
CA THR A 122 12.85 8.32 -1.35
C THR A 122 13.64 7.09 -1.80
N ARG A 123 13.30 6.49 -2.95
CA ARG A 123 13.90 5.24 -3.45
C ARG A 123 15.35 5.45 -3.91
N THR A 124 16.30 4.75 -3.28
CA THR A 124 17.69 4.65 -3.73
C THR A 124 17.95 3.30 -4.39
N ALA A 125 18.10 3.25 -5.72
CA ALA A 125 18.32 2.00 -6.43
C ALA A 125 19.65 1.31 -6.04
N PRO A 126 19.72 -0.03 -5.95
CA PRO A 126 18.62 -0.98 -6.14
C PRO A 126 17.73 -1.07 -4.88
N ASP A 127 16.46 -0.72 -5.06
CA ASP A 127 15.40 -0.84 -4.04
C ASP A 127 14.11 -1.25 -4.77
N ARG A 128 13.17 -1.84 -4.02
CA ARG A 128 11.93 -2.41 -4.57
C ARG A 128 11.09 -1.35 -5.27
N VAL A 129 10.34 -1.77 -6.27
CA VAL A 129 9.39 -0.93 -6.99
C VAL A 129 8.00 -1.18 -6.39
N PRO A 130 7.38 -0.18 -5.72
CA PRO A 130 6.04 -0.33 -5.17
C PRO A 130 5.00 -0.40 -6.29
N VAL A 131 4.20 -1.46 -6.33
CA VAL A 131 3.16 -1.68 -7.34
C VAL A 131 1.83 -1.93 -6.65
N ILE A 132 0.79 -1.17 -7.01
CA ILE A 132 -0.56 -1.40 -6.48
C ILE A 132 -1.22 -2.57 -7.21
N PHE A 133 -1.72 -3.53 -6.45
CA PHE A 133 -2.56 -4.61 -6.94
C PHE A 133 -3.90 -4.59 -6.21
N SER A 134 -5.00 -4.43 -6.95
CA SER A 134 -6.35 -4.63 -6.39
C SER A 134 -6.58 -6.11 -6.11
N ILE A 135 -6.45 -6.51 -4.83
CA ILE A 135 -6.36 -7.92 -4.44
C ILE A 135 -7.71 -8.63 -4.43
N GLY A 136 -8.84 -7.93 -4.44
CA GLY A 136 -10.18 -8.53 -4.41
C GLY A 136 -10.47 -9.58 -5.50
N SER A 137 -9.73 -9.54 -6.61
CA SER A 137 -9.83 -10.52 -7.71
C SER A 137 -8.91 -11.74 -7.59
N TRP A 138 -8.15 -11.87 -6.50
CA TRP A 138 -7.29 -13.02 -6.25
C TRP A 138 -8.09 -14.15 -5.62
N ASP A 139 -8.02 -15.34 -6.24
CA ASP A 139 -8.51 -16.59 -5.67
C ASP A 139 -7.32 -17.36 -5.04
N PRO A 140 -7.22 -17.41 -3.70
CA PRO A 140 -6.11 -18.07 -2.98
C PRO A 140 -6.17 -19.61 -3.05
N THR A 141 -7.27 -20.18 -3.55
CA THR A 141 -7.42 -21.63 -3.76
C THR A 141 -6.91 -22.06 -5.13
N ALA A 142 -7.06 -21.19 -6.13
CA ALA A 142 -6.69 -21.49 -7.50
C ALA A 142 -5.23 -21.17 -7.82
N ARG A 143 -4.66 -20.08 -7.27
CA ARG A 143 -3.33 -19.59 -7.65
C ARG A 143 -2.52 -19.06 -6.48
N THR A 144 -1.20 -19.24 -6.55
CA THR A 144 -0.27 -18.59 -5.62
C THR A 144 -0.26 -17.07 -5.86
N LEU A 145 0.05 -16.30 -4.82
CA LEU A 145 0.12 -14.85 -4.91
C LEU A 145 1.14 -14.39 -5.95
N ARG A 146 2.32 -15.04 -6.03
CA ARG A 146 3.36 -14.72 -7.01
C ARG A 146 2.84 -14.87 -8.45
N ALA A 147 2.22 -16.01 -8.77
CA ALA A 147 1.68 -16.25 -10.11
C ALA A 147 0.60 -15.22 -10.48
N TRP A 148 -0.32 -14.92 -9.54
CA TRP A 148 -1.35 -13.92 -9.75
C TRP A 148 -0.77 -12.51 -9.95
N MET A 149 0.24 -12.11 -9.16
CA MET A 149 0.92 -10.81 -9.33
C MET A 149 1.66 -10.73 -10.67
N THR A 150 2.33 -11.80 -11.10
CA THR A 150 2.99 -11.86 -12.42
C THR A 150 1.98 -11.66 -13.56
N GLU A 151 0.84 -12.34 -13.52
CA GLU A 151 -0.24 -12.15 -14.50
C GLU A 151 -0.77 -10.71 -14.50
N ARG A 152 -0.94 -10.13 -13.31
CA ARG A 152 -1.45 -8.75 -13.15
C ARG A 152 -0.43 -7.72 -13.66
N LEU A 153 0.85 -7.90 -13.37
CA LEU A 153 1.93 -7.08 -13.91
C LEU A 153 1.96 -7.12 -15.44
N VAL A 154 1.91 -8.31 -16.04
CA VAL A 154 1.90 -8.44 -17.51
C VAL A 154 0.68 -7.77 -18.12
N ARG A 155 -0.50 -7.94 -17.53
CA ARG A 155 -1.72 -7.29 -18.03
C ARG A 155 -1.59 -5.76 -18.00
N ASP A 156 -1.09 -5.21 -16.90
CA ASP A 156 -1.04 -3.76 -16.69
C ASP A 156 0.18 -3.11 -17.34
N HIS A 157 1.23 -3.91 -17.61
CA HIS A 157 2.50 -3.53 -18.23
C HIS A 157 2.91 -4.57 -19.28
N PRO A 158 2.31 -4.54 -20.50
CA PRO A 158 2.49 -5.61 -21.48
C PRO A 158 3.92 -5.91 -21.91
N HIS A 159 4.82 -4.91 -21.87
CA HIS A 159 6.24 -5.09 -22.18
C HIS A 159 6.96 -6.02 -21.18
N LEU A 160 6.40 -6.24 -19.98
CA LEU A 160 6.94 -7.21 -19.02
C LEU A 160 6.63 -8.67 -19.37
N ALA A 161 5.89 -8.93 -20.45
CA ALA A 161 5.68 -10.27 -20.99
C ALA A 161 6.94 -10.84 -21.67
N ASP A 162 7.87 -9.98 -22.08
CA ASP A 162 9.09 -10.36 -22.78
C ASP A 162 9.90 -11.36 -21.97
N ARG A 163 10.44 -12.38 -22.64
CA ARG A 163 11.10 -13.48 -21.94
C ARG A 163 12.55 -13.12 -21.61
N VAL A 164 12.92 -13.37 -20.35
CA VAL A 164 14.30 -13.31 -19.85
C VAL A 164 14.62 -14.61 -19.13
N ALA A 165 15.72 -15.26 -19.50
CA ALA A 165 16.21 -16.50 -18.89
C ALA A 165 15.13 -17.60 -18.70
N GLY A 166 14.17 -17.72 -19.61
CA GLY A 166 13.14 -18.75 -19.55
C GLY A 166 11.89 -18.41 -18.72
N THR A 167 11.80 -17.22 -18.14
CA THR A 167 10.56 -16.68 -17.53
C THR A 167 10.17 -15.36 -18.21
N SER A 168 9.02 -14.77 -17.87
CA SER A 168 8.71 -13.39 -18.28
C SER A 168 9.50 -12.39 -17.45
N MET A 169 9.73 -11.18 -17.96
CA MET A 169 10.38 -10.11 -17.19
C MET A 169 9.59 -9.82 -15.89
N ALA A 170 8.25 -9.85 -15.94
CA ALA A 170 7.42 -9.76 -14.74
C ALA A 170 7.71 -10.89 -13.73
N GLY A 171 7.87 -12.13 -14.20
CA GLY A 171 8.24 -13.27 -13.36
C GLY A 171 9.59 -13.06 -12.71
N ALA A 172 10.60 -12.66 -13.50
CA ALA A 172 11.95 -12.39 -13.02
C ALA A 172 11.99 -11.27 -11.97
N LEU A 173 11.21 -10.19 -12.15
CA LEU A 173 11.09 -9.10 -11.17
C LEU A 173 10.48 -9.56 -9.84
N ILE A 174 9.44 -10.40 -9.89
CA ILE A 174 8.79 -10.96 -8.70
C ILE A 174 9.72 -11.96 -7.98
N GLU A 175 10.41 -12.81 -8.72
CA GLU A 175 11.35 -13.81 -8.18
C GLU A 175 12.59 -13.16 -7.56
N ALA A 176 13.11 -12.09 -8.18
CA ALA A 176 14.24 -11.31 -7.67
C ALA A 176 13.88 -10.38 -6.50
N ASP A 177 12.63 -10.42 -6.02
CA ASP A 177 12.12 -9.59 -4.92
C ASP A 177 12.29 -8.08 -5.17
N LEU A 178 12.23 -7.67 -6.44
CA LEU A 178 12.38 -6.28 -6.87
C LEU A 178 11.05 -5.51 -6.92
N VAL A 179 9.93 -6.18 -6.67
CA VAL A 179 8.59 -5.58 -6.58
C VAL A 179 8.16 -5.57 -5.12
N LEU A 180 7.72 -4.40 -4.64
CA LEU A 180 7.03 -4.26 -3.37
C LEU A 180 5.50 -4.26 -3.66
N PRO A 181 4.79 -5.35 -3.37
CA PRO A 181 3.34 -5.38 -3.58
C PRO A 181 2.61 -4.49 -2.56
N VAL A 182 1.82 -3.56 -3.08
CA VAL A 182 0.83 -2.77 -2.34
C VAL A 182 -0.54 -3.35 -2.69
N LEU A 183 -1.01 -4.25 -1.85
CA LEU A 183 -2.22 -5.03 -2.02
C LEU A 183 -3.42 -4.23 -1.49
N ASP A 184 -4.18 -3.59 -2.39
CA ASP A 184 -5.30 -2.72 -2.05
C ASP A 184 -6.63 -3.49 -2.08
N GLY A 185 -7.43 -3.37 -1.02
CA GLY A 185 -8.79 -3.91 -0.95
C GLY A 185 -8.88 -5.39 -0.56
N PHE A 186 -8.17 -5.82 0.49
CA PHE A 186 -8.31 -7.20 1.00
C PHE A 186 -9.74 -7.53 1.43
N ASP A 187 -10.50 -6.54 1.90
CA ASP A 187 -11.92 -6.68 2.24
C ASP A 187 -12.79 -7.06 1.03
N GLU A 188 -12.32 -6.83 -0.19
CA GLU A 188 -13.02 -7.16 -1.44
C GLU A 188 -12.83 -8.63 -1.86
N ILE A 189 -11.94 -9.37 -1.20
CA ILE A 189 -11.88 -10.83 -1.37
C ILE A 189 -13.17 -11.44 -0.80
N ALA A 190 -13.74 -12.40 -1.53
CA ALA A 190 -14.95 -13.09 -1.10
C ALA A 190 -14.82 -13.59 0.35
N GLU A 191 -15.85 -13.36 1.17
CA GLU A 191 -15.86 -13.59 2.62
C GLU A 191 -15.29 -14.96 3.02
N GLY A 192 -15.77 -16.04 2.40
CA GLY A 192 -15.31 -17.41 2.67
C GLY A 192 -13.87 -17.73 2.23
N LEU A 193 -13.20 -16.82 1.52
CA LEU A 193 -11.82 -16.98 1.05
C LEU A 193 -10.82 -16.12 1.82
N ARG A 194 -11.26 -15.16 2.66
CA ARG A 194 -10.35 -14.23 3.35
C ARG A 194 -9.39 -14.91 4.32
N GLY A 195 -9.86 -15.86 5.14
CA GLY A 195 -8.97 -16.64 6.02
C GLY A 195 -7.89 -17.39 5.23
N ARG A 196 -8.28 -18.06 4.13
CA ARG A 196 -7.34 -18.75 3.24
C ARG A 196 -6.37 -17.77 2.56
N ALA A 197 -6.84 -16.59 2.15
CA ALA A 197 -6.01 -15.55 1.59
C ALA A 197 -4.94 -15.08 2.60
N LEU A 198 -5.32 -14.91 3.87
CA LEU A 198 -4.38 -14.52 4.93
C LEU A 198 -3.32 -15.60 5.20
N GLU A 199 -3.70 -16.88 5.24
CA GLU A 199 -2.74 -18.00 5.33
C GLU A 199 -1.73 -17.97 4.18
N ARG A 200 -2.22 -17.81 2.95
CA ARG A 200 -1.38 -17.72 1.74
C ARG A 200 -0.47 -16.49 1.75
N LEU A 201 -0.91 -15.39 2.33
CA LEU A 201 -0.08 -14.19 2.53
C LEU A 201 1.02 -14.45 3.58
N ASN A 202 0.78 -15.32 4.57
CA ASN A 202 1.78 -15.75 5.53
C ASN A 202 2.81 -16.73 4.93
N GLU A 203 2.44 -17.50 3.89
CA GLU A 203 3.39 -18.29 3.08
C GLU A 203 4.33 -17.39 2.25
N PHE A 204 3.92 -16.16 1.94
CA PHE A 204 4.71 -15.20 1.18
C PHE A 204 5.67 -14.46 2.12
N SER A 205 6.97 -14.76 2.08
CA SER A 205 7.96 -14.20 3.02
C SER A 205 8.47 -12.80 2.68
N SER A 206 8.13 -12.26 1.50
CA SER A 206 8.61 -10.97 1.03
C SER A 206 7.89 -9.79 1.70
N PRO A 207 8.49 -8.60 1.69
CA PRO A 207 7.83 -7.36 2.12
C PRO A 207 6.55 -7.07 1.35
N LEU A 208 5.55 -6.48 2.01
CA LEU A 208 4.27 -6.11 1.40
C LEU A 208 3.59 -4.98 2.18
N VAL A 209 2.68 -4.29 1.52
CA VAL A 209 1.68 -3.43 2.16
C VAL A 209 0.30 -3.98 1.83
N LEU A 210 -0.58 -4.09 2.81
CA LEU A 210 -1.95 -4.56 2.65
C LEU A 210 -2.91 -3.47 3.13
N THR A 211 -3.97 -3.19 2.38
CA THR A 211 -5.08 -2.36 2.87
C THR A 211 -6.32 -3.23 3.08
N SER A 212 -7.08 -2.94 4.13
CA SER A 212 -8.35 -3.61 4.39
C SER A 212 -9.25 -2.75 5.26
N ARG A 213 -10.52 -3.15 5.36
CA ARG A 213 -11.38 -2.72 6.46
C ARG A 213 -11.02 -3.49 7.73
N ARG A 214 -11.32 -2.87 8.88
CA ARG A 214 -10.91 -3.41 10.17
C ARG A 214 -11.64 -4.72 10.47
N GLU A 215 -12.95 -4.73 10.27
CA GLU A 215 -13.84 -5.84 10.59
C GLU A 215 -13.50 -7.07 9.74
N GLU A 216 -13.42 -6.89 8.41
CA GLU A 216 -13.10 -7.95 7.46
C GLU A 216 -11.69 -8.52 7.64
N PHE A 217 -10.73 -7.70 8.08
CA PHE A 217 -9.39 -8.17 8.45
C PHE A 217 -9.42 -8.97 9.75
N ALA A 218 -10.11 -8.47 10.80
CA ALA A 218 -10.25 -9.17 12.07
C ALA A 218 -10.88 -10.56 11.89
N GLU A 219 -11.96 -10.65 11.11
CA GLU A 219 -12.58 -11.94 10.76
C GLU A 219 -11.61 -12.90 10.07
N ALA A 220 -10.74 -12.38 9.19
CA ALA A 220 -9.74 -13.19 8.52
C ALA A 220 -8.65 -13.68 9.50
N VAL A 221 -8.23 -12.83 10.45
CA VAL A 221 -7.30 -13.18 11.53
C VAL A 221 -7.90 -14.30 12.39
N ASP A 222 -9.16 -14.16 12.79
CA ASP A 222 -9.87 -15.16 13.59
C ASP A 222 -10.01 -16.49 12.83
N ALA A 223 -10.38 -16.43 11.55
CA ALA A 223 -10.53 -17.61 10.70
C ALA A 223 -9.20 -18.34 10.44
N ALA A 224 -8.10 -17.60 10.28
CA ALA A 224 -6.76 -18.15 10.08
C ALA A 224 -6.06 -18.55 11.41
N GLY A 225 -6.56 -18.07 12.55
CA GLY A 225 -5.96 -18.27 13.87
C GLY A 225 -4.65 -17.52 14.10
N THR A 226 -4.27 -16.61 13.19
CA THR A 226 -3.04 -15.80 13.29
C THR A 226 -3.18 -14.52 12.48
N PRO A 227 -2.60 -13.39 12.95
CA PRO A 227 -2.50 -12.19 12.14
C PRO A 227 -1.54 -12.40 10.96
N LEU A 228 -1.42 -11.37 10.11
CA LEU A 228 -0.37 -11.33 9.10
C LEU A 228 1.00 -11.30 9.80
N VAL A 229 1.78 -12.36 9.67
CA VAL A 229 3.04 -12.53 10.40
C VAL A 229 4.02 -11.42 10.05
N TRP A 230 4.76 -10.96 11.07
CA TRP A 230 5.71 -9.86 11.05
C TRP A 230 5.13 -8.50 10.64
N ALA A 231 3.82 -8.38 10.46
CA ALA A 231 3.22 -7.13 10.04
C ALA A 231 2.99 -6.19 11.23
N THR A 232 3.39 -4.93 11.05
CA THR A 232 2.81 -3.85 11.83
C THR A 232 1.43 -3.54 11.29
N VAL A 233 0.47 -3.28 12.17
CA VAL A 233 -0.88 -2.85 11.76
C VAL A 233 -1.17 -1.44 12.26
N ILE A 234 -1.56 -0.58 11.34
CA ILE A 234 -2.01 0.79 11.62
C ILE A 234 -3.46 0.95 11.15
N GLU A 235 -4.16 1.90 11.75
CA GLU A 235 -5.54 2.22 11.41
C GLU A 235 -5.67 3.69 11.08
N LEU A 236 -6.29 4.00 9.94
CA LEU A 236 -6.59 5.37 9.53
C LEU A 236 -7.56 5.99 10.52
N ALA A 237 -7.15 7.12 11.07
CA ALA A 237 -8.00 7.97 11.87
C ALA A 237 -8.85 8.85 10.97
N ASP A 238 -10.04 9.18 11.44
CA ASP A 238 -10.94 10.05 10.69
C ASP A 238 -10.40 11.47 10.60
N LEU A 239 -10.89 12.17 9.58
CA LEU A 239 -10.79 13.62 9.53
C LEU A 239 -11.56 14.22 10.70
N THR A 240 -10.95 15.19 11.36
CA THR A 240 -11.60 15.94 12.41
C THR A 240 -12.56 16.95 11.80
N VAL A 241 -13.49 17.45 12.61
CA VAL A 241 -14.38 18.54 12.19
C VAL A 241 -13.58 19.78 11.77
N ASP A 242 -12.42 20.02 12.40
CA ASP A 242 -11.54 21.14 12.06
C ASP A 242 -10.87 20.96 10.69
N ASP A 243 -10.49 19.74 10.30
CA ASP A 243 -9.98 19.48 8.94
C ASP A 243 -11.05 19.80 7.89
N LEU A 244 -12.29 19.37 8.16
CA LEU A 244 -13.43 19.62 7.27
C LEU A 244 -13.76 21.12 7.21
N ALA A 245 -13.70 21.82 8.35
CA ALA A 245 -13.92 23.26 8.42
C ALA A 245 -12.84 24.06 7.68
N ALA A 246 -11.59 23.58 7.63
CA ALA A 246 -10.53 24.19 6.84
C ALA A 246 -10.66 23.89 5.33
N TYR A 247 -11.23 22.73 4.98
CA TYR A 247 -11.25 22.20 3.62
C TYR A 247 -12.49 22.60 2.82
N LEU A 248 -13.70 22.36 3.36
CA LEU A 248 -14.97 22.53 2.65
C LEU A 248 -15.25 23.97 2.16
N PRO A 249 -14.93 25.05 2.90
CA PRO A 249 -15.13 26.41 2.39
C PRO A 249 -14.31 26.72 1.14
N ARG A 250 -13.21 25.99 0.90
CA ARG A 250 -12.33 26.17 -0.25
C ARG A 250 -12.72 25.31 -1.46
N THR A 251 -13.62 24.34 -1.30
CA THR A 251 -14.18 23.55 -2.41
C THR A 251 -15.48 24.13 -2.96
N ALA A 252 -16.16 24.98 -2.19
CA ALA A 252 -17.36 25.68 -2.62
C ALA A 252 -17.04 26.82 -3.60
N ARG A 253 -17.84 26.98 -4.66
CA ARG A 253 -17.80 28.21 -5.46
C ARG A 253 -18.15 29.39 -4.54
N ARG A 254 -17.37 30.47 -4.58
CA ARG A 254 -17.75 31.72 -3.92
C ARG A 254 -19.07 32.21 -4.52
N SER A 255 -20.18 32.02 -3.82
CA SER A 255 -21.46 32.60 -4.21
C SER A 255 -21.41 34.11 -3.95
N GLY A 256 -21.12 34.89 -4.99
CA GLY A 256 -21.19 36.35 -4.95
C GLY A 256 -22.63 36.82 -5.15
N GLY A 257 -23.31 37.15 -4.05
CA GLY A 257 -24.46 38.05 -4.04
C GLY A 257 -24.06 39.44 -3.54
N PRO A 258 -24.79 40.52 -3.87
CA PRO A 258 -24.36 41.92 -3.65
C PRO A 258 -24.15 42.31 -2.18
N ASP A 259 -24.72 41.56 -1.24
CA ASP A 259 -24.57 41.81 0.19
C ASP A 259 -23.58 40.80 0.76
N GLY A 260 -22.35 41.24 1.04
CA GLY A 260 -21.19 40.43 1.42
C GLY A 260 -21.29 39.65 2.74
N HIS A 261 -22.24 38.72 2.83
CA HIS A 261 -22.40 37.75 3.91
C HIS A 261 -22.33 36.32 3.36
N GLY A 262 -21.17 35.95 2.82
CA GLY A 262 -20.84 34.57 2.52
C GLY A 262 -20.48 33.79 3.79
N ARG A 263 -21.35 33.75 4.81
CA ARG A 263 -21.30 32.70 5.84
C ARG A 263 -21.82 31.44 5.16
N GLY A 264 -20.90 30.67 4.60
CA GLY A 264 -21.18 29.66 3.61
C GLY A 264 -21.98 28.52 4.22
N LEU A 265 -22.81 27.86 3.42
CA LEU A 265 -23.58 26.66 3.76
C LEU A 265 -22.81 25.65 4.65
N TRP A 266 -21.48 25.55 4.47
CA TRP A 266 -20.59 24.64 5.20
C TRP A 266 -20.19 25.10 6.61
N ASP A 267 -20.22 26.40 6.90
CA ASP A 267 -19.96 26.92 8.25
C ASP A 267 -21.07 26.46 9.20
N ALA A 268 -22.34 26.53 8.74
CA ALA A 268 -23.49 26.04 9.49
C ALA A 268 -23.48 24.51 9.70
N VAL A 269 -22.94 23.75 8.74
CA VAL A 269 -22.79 22.29 8.86
C VAL A 269 -21.69 21.93 9.85
N THR A 270 -20.54 22.60 9.77
CA THR A 270 -19.40 22.32 10.67
C THR A 270 -19.66 22.79 12.10
N GLU A 271 -20.37 23.89 12.32
CA GLU A 271 -20.85 24.30 13.66
C GLU A 271 -21.79 23.28 14.29
N ARG A 272 -22.59 22.56 13.50
CA ARG A 272 -23.56 21.57 13.97
C ARG A 272 -22.96 20.17 14.17
N LEU A 273 -21.73 19.95 13.68
CA LEU A 273 -20.94 18.72 13.88
C LEU A 273 -19.98 18.83 15.08
N ARG A 274 -19.78 20.03 15.63
CA ARG A 274 -19.06 20.28 16.90
C ARG A 274 -19.98 20.03 18.09
#